data_AF-A0A0M7AU73-F1
#
_entry.id   AF-A0A0M7AU73-F1
#
_cell.length_a   1.000
_cell.length_b   1.000
_cell.length_c   1.000
_cell.angle_alpha   90.00
_cell.angle_beta   90.00
_cell.angle_gamma   90.00
#
_symmetry.space_group_name_H-M   'P 1'
#
loop_
_entity.id
_entity.type
_entity.pdbx_description
1 polymer ?
#
loop_
_entity_poly.entity_id
_entity_poly.type
_entity_poly.pdbx_seq_one_letter_code
_entity_poly.pdbx_strand_id
1 'polypeptide(L)'
;MPRAATRQRKQSFIRRLVTPAIAIAALGYFGFHAMSGELGMVGRAMIERQVSELESELELLTAERQELVARVGLLRPESLDPDMLDERARLNLNLVHTNELVVLRPGHRYNVN
;
A
#
# COMPACT_ATOMS: atom_id res chain seq x y z
N MET A 1 -46.39 -15.76 -80.91
CA MET A 1 -45.56 -16.56 -79.97
C MET A 1 -44.55 -15.64 -79.30
N PRO A 2 -44.73 -15.18 -78.05
CA PRO A 2 -43.70 -14.40 -77.35
C PRO A 2 -42.70 -15.35 -76.67
N ARG A 3 -41.41 -15.16 -76.91
CA ARG A 3 -40.33 -15.87 -76.20
C ARG A 3 -40.01 -15.10 -74.91
N ALA A 4 -40.29 -15.71 -73.77
CA ALA A 4 -39.89 -15.17 -72.48
C ALA A 4 -38.36 -15.23 -72.35
N ALA A 5 -37.70 -14.07 -72.32
CA ALA A 5 -36.29 -13.96 -72.03
C ALA A 5 -36.08 -14.11 -70.52
N THR A 6 -35.61 -15.28 -70.08
CA THR A 6 -35.20 -15.50 -68.68
C THR A 6 -33.93 -14.72 -68.39
N ARG A 7 -34.06 -13.61 -67.66
CA ARG A 7 -32.93 -12.79 -67.22
C ARG A 7 -32.18 -13.52 -66.09
N GLN A 8 -31.20 -14.34 -66.47
CA GLN A 8 -30.39 -15.06 -65.50
C GLN A 8 -29.49 -14.08 -64.74
N ARG A 9 -29.86 -13.77 -63.49
CA ARG A 9 -29.07 -12.89 -62.62
C ARG A 9 -27.82 -13.65 -62.16
N LYS A 10 -26.66 -13.32 -62.73
CA LYS A 10 -25.36 -13.83 -62.25
C LYS A 10 -25.21 -13.46 -60.77
N GLN A 11 -25.26 -14.44 -59.87
CA GLN A 11 -24.98 -14.20 -58.46
C GLN A 11 -23.53 -13.70 -58.35
N SER A 12 -23.35 -12.49 -57.82
CA SER A 12 -22.04 -11.88 -57.67
C SER A 12 -21.26 -12.57 -56.55
N PHE A 13 -20.13 -13.18 -56.90
CA PHE A 13 -19.17 -13.78 -55.98
C PHE A 13 -18.73 -12.80 -54.88
N ILE A 14 -18.66 -11.50 -55.21
CA ILE A 14 -18.32 -10.42 -54.28
C ILE A 14 -19.29 -10.39 -53.09
N ARG A 15 -20.59 -10.63 -53.32
CA ARG A 15 -21.60 -10.64 -52.24
C ARG A 15 -21.34 -11.76 -51.22
N ARG A 16 -20.71 -12.87 -51.65
CA ARG A 16 -20.36 -14.00 -50.78
C ARG A 16 -19.11 -13.73 -49.92
N LEU A 17 -18.28 -12.76 -50.33
CA LEU A 17 -17.07 -12.36 -49.60
C LEU A 17 -17.31 -11.28 -48.54
N VAL A 18 -18.46 -10.60 -48.56
CA VAL A 18 -18.76 -9.54 -47.58
C VAL A 18 -18.77 -10.08 -46.15
N THR A 19 -19.48 -11.18 -45.90
CA THR A 19 -19.58 -11.80 -44.57
C THR A 19 -18.22 -12.24 -44.00
N PRO A 20 -17.38 -13.02 -44.72
CA PRO A 20 -16.06 -13.38 -44.19
C PRO A 20 -15.13 -12.18 -44.05
N ALA A 21 -15.20 -11.16 -44.92
CA ALA A 21 -14.40 -9.95 -44.77
C ALA A 21 -14.75 -9.18 -43.48
N ILE A 22 -16.04 -9.04 -43.18
CA ILE A 22 -16.49 -8.42 -41.92
C ILE A 22 -16.04 -9.25 -40.71
N ALA A 23 -16.12 -10.58 -40.78
CA ALA A 23 -15.67 -11.45 -39.70
C ALA A 23 -14.16 -11.30 -39.44
N ILE A 24 -13.34 -11.26 -40.50
CA ILE A 24 -11.88 -11.04 -40.38
C ILE A 24 -11.59 -9.66 -39.78
N ALA A 25 -12.28 -8.61 -40.24
CA ALA A 25 -12.12 -7.27 -39.68
C ALA A 25 -12.48 -7.21 -38.19
N ALA A 26 -13.58 -7.85 -37.79
CA ALA A 26 -14.00 -7.94 -36.39
C ALA A 26 -12.98 -8.71 -35.55
N LEU A 27 -12.50 -9.87 -36.02
CA LEU A 27 -11.47 -10.65 -35.34
C LEU A 27 -10.16 -9.86 -35.19
N GLY A 28 -9.74 -9.11 -36.21
CA GLY A 28 -8.57 -8.25 -36.15
C GLY A 28 -8.73 -7.13 -35.11
N TYR A 29 -9.89 -6.47 -35.09
CA TYR A 29 -10.21 -5.43 -34.11
C TYR A 29 -10.19 -5.96 -32.67
N PHE A 30 -10.92 -7.05 -32.42
CA PHE A 30 -10.97 -7.67 -31.09
C PHE A 30 -9.61 -8.24 -30.67
N GLY A 31 -8.87 -8.85 -31.59
CA GLY A 31 -7.52 -9.36 -31.32
C GLY A 31 -6.54 -8.26 -30.95
N PHE A 32 -6.54 -7.14 -31.70
CA PHE A 32 -5.72 -5.98 -31.39
C PHE A 32 -6.09 -5.38 -30.02
N HIS A 33 -7.38 -5.18 -29.75
CA HIS A 33 -7.83 -4.63 -28.47
C HIS A 33 -7.65 -5.60 -27.28
N ALA A 34 -7.65 -6.92 -27.50
CA ALA A 34 -7.32 -7.88 -26.45
C ALA A 34 -5.84 -7.81 -26.04
N MET A 35 -4.94 -7.44 -26.96
CA MET A 35 -3.52 -7.25 -26.67
C MET A 35 -3.23 -5.85 -26.08
N SER A 36 -3.85 -4.81 -26.66
CA SER A 36 -3.56 -3.40 -26.34
C SER A 36 -4.52 -2.77 -25.32
N GLY A 37 -5.58 -3.47 -24.91
CA GLY A 37 -6.55 -2.96 -23.96
C GLY A 37 -6.06 -2.99 -22.52
N GLU A 38 -6.65 -2.15 -21.69
CA GLU A 38 -6.38 -2.01 -20.24
C GLU A 38 -6.54 -3.34 -19.46
N LEU A 39 -7.38 -4.25 -19.97
CA LEU A 39 -7.59 -5.61 -19.43
C LEU A 39 -6.76 -6.70 -20.14
N GLY A 40 -5.95 -6.31 -21.12
CA GLY A 40 -5.10 -7.19 -21.91
C GLY A 40 -3.90 -7.72 -21.11
N MET A 41 -3.14 -8.64 -21.71
CA MET A 41 -2.00 -9.29 -21.07
C MET A 41 -0.97 -8.29 -20.50
N VAL A 42 -0.77 -7.17 -21.18
CA VAL A 42 0.17 -6.12 -20.74
C VAL A 42 -0.35 -5.35 -19.53
N GLY A 43 -1.65 -5.01 -19.50
CA GLY A 43 -2.27 -4.33 -18.36
C GLY A 43 -2.23 -5.19 -17.09
N ARG A 44 -2.44 -6.51 -17.23
CA ARG A 44 -2.31 -7.46 -16.12
C ARG A 44 -0.90 -7.50 -15.55
N ALA A 45 0.13 -7.55 -16.40
CA ALA A 45 1.52 -7.57 -15.94
C ALA A 45 1.90 -6.29 -15.18
N MET A 46 1.40 -5.13 -15.58
CA MET A 46 1.61 -3.88 -14.82
C MET A 46 0.90 -3.90 -13.46
N ILE A 47 -0.31 -4.44 -13.37
CA ILE A 47 -1.05 -4.53 -12.11
C ILE A 47 -0.38 -5.53 -11.18
N GLU A 48 -0.02 -6.72 -11.67
CA GLU A 48 0.71 -7.73 -10.89
C GLU A 48 2.03 -7.19 -10.33
N ARG A 49 2.75 -6.41 -11.13
CA ARG A 49 3.96 -5.73 -10.65
C ARG A 49 3.66 -4.75 -9.52
N GLN A 50 2.67 -3.88 -9.67
CA GLN A 50 2.28 -2.93 -8.62
C GLN A 50 1.83 -3.65 -7.35
N VAL A 51 1.04 -4.73 -7.49
CA VAL A 51 0.62 -5.57 -6.35
C VAL A 51 1.84 -6.13 -5.62
N SER A 52 2.80 -6.72 -6.35
CA SER A 52 4.02 -7.25 -5.75
C SER A 52 4.86 -6.17 -5.05
N GLU A 53 4.96 -4.98 -5.62
CA GLU A 53 5.68 -3.85 -5.02
C GLU A 53 4.99 -3.41 -3.71
N LEU A 54 3.65 -3.24 -3.73
CA LEU A 54 2.86 -2.87 -2.56
C LEU A 54 2.87 -3.93 -1.46
N GLU A 55 2.82 -5.21 -1.80
CA GLU A 55 2.94 -6.31 -0.84
C GLU A 55 4.28 -6.29 -0.12
N SER A 56 5.37 -6.02 -0.85
CA SER A 56 6.70 -5.90 -0.26
C SER A 56 6.83 -4.71 0.69
N GLU A 57 6.23 -3.56 0.33
CA GLU A 57 6.20 -2.38 1.20
C GLU A 57 5.37 -2.63 2.46
N LEU A 58 4.23 -3.31 2.31
CA LEU A 58 3.37 -3.70 3.42
C LEU A 58 4.11 -4.61 4.41
N GLU A 59 4.87 -5.59 3.92
CA GLU A 59 5.64 -6.51 4.76
C GLU A 59 6.68 -5.75 5.60
N LEU A 60 7.42 -4.84 4.96
CA LEU A 60 8.42 -4.01 5.65
C LEU A 60 7.80 -3.13 6.73
N LEU A 61 6.72 -2.41 6.39
CA LEU A 61 6.04 -1.53 7.35
C LEU A 61 5.39 -2.31 8.49
N THR A 62 4.88 -3.51 8.21
CA THR A 62 4.30 -4.37 9.23
C THR A 62 5.37 -4.85 10.21
N ALA A 63 6.55 -5.22 9.73
CA ALA A 63 7.68 -5.60 10.57
C ALA A 63 8.15 -4.43 11.45
N GLU A 64 8.30 -3.23 10.88
CA GLU A 64 8.66 -2.03 11.65
C GLU A 64 7.61 -1.71 12.73
N ARG A 65 6.33 -1.78 12.37
CA ARG A 65 5.23 -1.56 13.32
C ARG A 65 5.24 -2.60 14.44
N GLN A 66 5.53 -3.86 14.15
CA GLN A 66 5.64 -4.90 15.18
C GLN A 66 6.81 -4.63 16.14
N GLU A 67 7.95 -4.21 15.61
CA GLU A 67 9.10 -3.84 16.43
C GLU A 67 8.81 -2.65 17.34
N LEU A 68 8.20 -1.59 16.80
CA LEU A 68 7.79 -0.43 17.58
C LEU A 68 6.76 -0.79 18.64
N VAL A 69 5.79 -1.63 18.32
CA VAL A 69 4.79 -2.10 19.29
C VAL A 69 5.45 -2.92 20.41
N ALA A 70 6.42 -3.77 20.09
CA ALA A 70 7.18 -4.50 21.10
C ALA A 70 7.95 -3.54 22.01
N ARG A 71 8.65 -2.55 21.44
CA ARG A 71 9.39 -1.51 22.18
C ARG A 71 8.48 -0.66 23.07
N VAL A 72 7.33 -0.23 22.55
CA VAL A 72 6.32 0.52 23.33
C VAL A 72 5.70 -0.36 24.42
N GLY A 73 5.49 -1.65 24.15
CA GLY A 73 5.05 -2.63 25.14
C GLY A 73 5.98 -2.68 26.35
N LEU A 74 7.29 -2.64 26.13
CA LEU A 74 8.30 -2.56 27.19
C LEU A 74 8.27 -1.24 27.98
N LEU A 75 7.66 -0.19 27.42
CA LEU A 75 7.50 1.12 28.04
C LEU A 75 6.13 1.32 28.70
N ARG A 76 5.26 0.29 28.70
CA ARG A 76 3.92 0.42 29.26
C ARG A 76 3.95 0.48 30.79
N PRO A 77 3.27 1.48 31.39
CA PRO A 77 3.20 1.71 32.84
C PRO A 77 2.51 0.57 33.61
N GLU A 78 1.78 -0.32 32.95
CA GLU A 78 1.25 -1.53 33.61
C GLU A 78 2.37 -2.47 34.12
N SER A 79 3.59 -2.34 33.58
CA SER A 79 4.80 -3.04 34.02
C SER A 79 5.89 -2.12 34.61
N LEU A 80 5.73 -0.81 34.45
CA LEU A 80 6.64 0.23 34.92
C LEU A 80 6.01 0.89 36.14
N ASP A 81 6.49 0.50 37.33
CA ASP A 81 6.02 1.03 38.60
C ASP A 81 6.02 2.57 38.58
N PRO A 82 4.86 3.23 38.74
CA PRO A 82 4.76 4.69 38.74
C PRO A 82 5.70 5.34 39.76
N ASP A 83 6.01 4.67 40.86
CA ASP A 83 6.95 5.18 41.87
C ASP A 83 8.39 5.22 41.34
N MET A 84 8.77 4.31 40.44
CA MET A 84 10.08 4.32 39.78
C MET A 84 10.20 5.41 38.70
N LEU A 85 9.08 5.82 38.08
CA LEU A 85 9.05 6.94 37.16
C LEU A 85 9.19 8.27 37.89
N ASP A 86 8.54 8.43 39.05
CA ASP A 86 8.66 9.62 39.88
C ASP A 86 10.09 9.78 40.41
N GLU A 87 10.72 8.69 40.87
CA GLU A 87 12.10 8.69 41.34
C GLU A 87 13.10 9.08 40.23
N ARG A 88 12.93 8.56 39.00
CA ARG A 88 13.77 8.93 37.85
C ARG A 88 13.54 10.37 37.38
N ALA A 89 12.32 10.88 37.48
CA ALA A 89 12.02 12.28 37.18
C ALA A 89 12.66 13.22 38.22
N ARG A 90 12.56 12.89 39.51
CA ARG A 90 13.21 13.62 40.61
C ARG A 90 14.75 13.65 40.46
N LEU A 91 15.36 12.52 40.08
CA LEU A 91 16.81 12.40 39.89
C LEU A 91 17.36 13.18 38.69
N ASN A 92 16.62 13.26 37.56
CA ASN A 92 17.10 13.95 36.35
C ASN A 92 16.74 15.43 36.30
N LEU A 93 15.58 15.83 36.84
CA LEU A 93 15.06 17.19 36.66
C LEU A 93 15.36 18.13 37.83
N ASN A 94 15.93 17.64 38.95
CA ASN A 94 16.17 18.45 40.15
C ASN A 94 14.89 19.21 40.60
N LEU A 95 13.72 18.64 40.29
CA LEU A 95 12.42 19.22 40.58
C LEU A 95 11.97 18.73 41.95
N VAL A 96 11.89 19.66 42.90
CA VAL A 96 11.29 19.46 44.23
C VAL A 96 9.81 19.87 44.13
N HIS A 97 8.91 19.08 44.70
CA HIS A 97 7.48 19.39 44.70
C HIS A 97 7.22 20.69 45.49
N THR A 98 6.25 21.52 45.09
CA THR A 98 5.97 22.84 45.73
C THR A 98 5.78 22.79 47.26
N ASN A 99 5.45 21.61 47.82
CA ASN A 99 5.23 21.40 49.25
C ASN A 99 6.36 20.65 49.99
N GLU A 100 7.53 20.44 49.37
CA GLU A 100 8.67 19.75 49.99
C GLU A 100 9.73 20.74 50.52
N LEU A 101 10.19 20.51 51.75
CA LEU A 101 11.17 21.35 52.45
C LEU A 101 12.59 20.82 52.23
N VAL A 102 13.42 21.58 51.49
CA VAL A 102 14.85 21.27 51.35
C VAL A 102 15.61 21.83 52.55
N VAL A 103 16.08 20.95 53.44
CA VAL A 103 16.96 21.33 54.55
C VAL A 103 18.41 21.27 54.08
N LEU A 104 18.93 22.42 53.61
CA LEU A 104 20.37 22.59 53.39
C LEU A 104 21.06 22.65 54.75
N ARG A 105 21.70 21.54 55.14
CA ARG A 105 22.46 21.48 56.39
C ARG A 105 23.67 22.40 56.26
N PRO A 106 23.82 23.44 57.11
CA PRO A 106 25.00 24.29 57.09
C PRO A 106 26.23 23.41 57.34
N GLY A 107 27.23 23.52 56.47
CA GLY A 107 28.51 22.86 56.63
C GLY A 107 29.02 23.09 58.04
N HIS A 108 29.26 22.00 58.78
CA HIS A 108 29.93 22.05 60.06
C HIS A 108 31.21 22.87 59.87
N ARG A 109 31.26 24.05 60.50
CA ARG A 109 32.46 24.87 60.56
C ARG A 109 33.47 24.06 61.35
N TYR A 110 34.37 23.37 60.66
CA TYR A 110 35.57 22.85 61.27
C TYR A 110 36.37 24.05 61.79
N ASN A 111 36.32 24.26 63.10
CA ASN A 111 37.11 25.25 63.79
C ASN A 111 38.43 24.60 64.21
N VAL A 112 39.48 25.27 63.75
CA VAL A 112 40.91 25.24 64.09
C VAL A 112 41.29 24.54 65.40
N ASN A 113 42.26 23.62 65.29
CA ASN A 113 43.51 23.68 66.05
C ASN A 113 44.66 23.25 65.14
#